data_AF-A0A7S2E0U5-F1
#
_entry.id   AF-A0A7S2E0U5-F1
#
_cell.length_a   1.000
_cell.length_b   1.000
_cell.length_c   1.000
_cell.angle_alpha   90.00
_cell.angle_beta   90.00
_cell.angle_gamma   90.00
#
_symmetry.space_group_name_H-M   'P 1'
#
loop_
_entity.id
_entity.type
_entity.pdbx_description
1 polymer ?
#
loop_
_entity_poly.entity_id
_entity_poly.type
_entity_poly.pdbx_seq_one_letter_code
_entity_poly.pdbx_strand_id
1 'polypeptide(L)'
;MNLVIKLFATIFSNKLVKDERQPIYTFELPEFLGGDSTTTYGFVAPEIMFWIQMVVILTMNAACGAFAGYFIYEYIVRKRGSATSYLFGYGVILPICISFPYIVLPMFELKNKILKFSQMVLFPVVTM
;
A
#
# COMPACT_ATOMS: atom_id res chain seq x y z
N MET A 1 -12.83 -22.85 7.82
CA MET A 1 -11.79 -21.81 7.75
C MET A 1 -11.57 -21.46 6.28
N ASN A 2 -12.07 -20.29 5.86
CA ASN A 2 -12.29 -19.92 4.45
C ASN A 2 -11.03 -20.04 3.57
N LEU A 3 -11.18 -20.64 2.39
CA LEU A 3 -10.13 -20.88 1.40
C LEU A 3 -9.38 -19.60 1.03
N VAL A 4 -10.10 -18.47 1.00
CA VAL A 4 -9.57 -17.12 0.78
C VAL A 4 -8.54 -16.71 1.84
N ILE A 5 -8.81 -16.98 3.12
CA ILE A 5 -7.90 -16.63 4.23
C ILE A 5 -6.60 -17.42 4.13
N LYS A 6 -6.70 -18.71 3.77
CA LYS A 6 -5.50 -19.54 3.54
C LYS A 6 -4.69 -19.04 2.34
N LEU A 7 -5.36 -18.64 1.25
CA LEU A 7 -4.70 -18.16 0.04
C LEU A 7 -3.96 -16.83 0.28
N PHE A 8 -4.58 -15.91 1.01
CA PHE A 8 -3.92 -14.69 1.49
C PHE A 8 -2.73 -15.03 2.42
N ALA A 9 -2.92 -15.93 3.38
CA ALA A 9 -1.83 -16.33 4.27
C ALA A 9 -0.65 -16.93 3.51
N THR A 10 -0.89 -17.70 2.44
CA THR A 10 0.17 -18.25 1.58
C THR A 10 0.87 -17.17 0.77
N ILE A 11 0.14 -16.24 0.14
CA ILE A 11 0.73 -15.16 -0.66
C ILE A 11 1.58 -14.23 0.22
N PHE A 12 1.12 -13.92 1.42
CA PHE A 12 1.82 -13.06 2.39
C PHE A 12 2.73 -13.83 3.36
N SER A 13 2.89 -15.14 3.19
CA SER A 13 3.78 -15.95 4.02
C SER A 13 5.24 -15.56 3.85
N ASN A 14 5.63 -15.22 2.61
CA ASN A 14 6.95 -14.71 2.32
C ASN A 14 7.00 -13.21 2.65
N LYS A 15 7.49 -12.92 3.86
CA LYS A 15 7.64 -11.55 4.39
C LYS A 15 8.87 -10.81 3.84
N LEU A 16 9.64 -11.43 2.91
CA LEU A 16 10.83 -10.85 2.26
C LEU A 16 11.83 -10.23 3.27
N VAL A 17 12.03 -10.90 4.41
CA VAL A 17 12.84 -10.37 5.53
C VAL A 17 14.33 -10.64 5.34
N LYS A 18 14.67 -11.79 4.75
CA LYS A 18 16.02 -12.13 4.34
C LYS A 18 16.00 -12.35 2.84
N ASP A 19 16.81 -11.56 2.16
CA ASP A 19 16.98 -11.64 0.72
C ASP A 19 18.30 -12.35 0.45
N GLU A 20 18.23 -13.60 -0.01
CA GLU A 20 19.40 -14.44 -0.33
C GLU A 20 19.81 -14.31 -1.81
N ARG A 21 19.16 -13.42 -2.58
CA ARG A 21 19.38 -13.29 -4.01
C ARG A 21 20.69 -12.56 -4.29
N GLN A 22 21.39 -12.98 -5.35
CA GLN A 22 22.60 -12.31 -5.78
C GLN A 22 22.26 -11.00 -6.53
N PRO A 23 23.03 -9.92 -6.30
CA PRO A 23 22.83 -8.66 -6.99
C PRO A 23 23.19 -8.79 -8.47
N ILE A 24 22.41 -8.14 -9.33
CA ILE A 24 22.63 -8.10 -10.78
C ILE A 24 23.76 -7.11 -11.10
N TYR A 25 23.84 -6.04 -10.32
CA TYR A 25 24.85 -5.00 -10.47
C TYR A 25 25.22 -4.48 -9.09
N THR A 26 26.52 -4.34 -8.84
CA THR A 26 27.06 -3.76 -7.59
C THR A 26 27.83 -2.50 -7.89
N PHE A 27 27.75 -1.53 -6.99
CA PHE A 27 28.52 -0.30 -7.05
C PHE A 27 28.94 0.13 -5.64
N GLU A 28 30.01 0.91 -5.59
CA GLU A 28 30.52 1.51 -4.36
C GLU A 28 30.14 2.99 -4.35
N LEU A 29 29.63 3.48 -3.22
CA LEU A 29 29.32 4.89 -3.05
C LEU A 29 30.59 5.62 -2.64
N PRO A 30 30.97 6.71 -3.34
CA PRO A 30 32.13 7.50 -2.95
C PRO A 30 31.91 8.18 -1.58
N GLU A 31 32.98 8.30 -0.79
CA GLU A 31 32.95 8.75 0.62
C GLU A 31 32.20 10.07 0.85
N PHE A 32 32.17 10.98 -0.15
CA PHE A 32 31.46 12.26 -0.03
C PHE A 32 29.93 12.13 0.10
N LEU A 33 29.34 10.99 -0.30
CA LEU A 33 27.92 10.68 -0.13
C LEU A 33 27.62 9.89 1.15
N GLY A 34 28.62 9.73 2.04
CA GLY A 34 28.51 8.92 3.25
C GLY A 34 28.64 7.42 3.00
N GLY A 35 29.23 7.02 1.86
CA GLY A 35 29.58 5.63 1.59
C GLY A 35 30.85 5.24 2.34
N ASP A 36 30.77 4.21 3.18
CA ASP A 36 31.96 3.58 3.74
C ASP A 36 32.59 2.73 2.62
N SER A 37 33.91 2.83 2.41
CA SER A 37 34.64 2.19 1.28
C SER A 37 34.66 0.64 1.35
N THR A 38 33.95 0.09 2.33
CA THR A 38 33.70 -1.34 2.54
C THR A 38 32.25 -1.76 2.22
N THR A 39 31.33 -0.82 2.03
CA THR A 39 29.91 -1.12 1.74
C THR A 39 29.60 -1.08 0.25
N THR A 40 29.53 -2.27 -0.35
CA THR A 40 29.04 -2.47 -1.71
C THR A 40 27.51 -2.51 -1.73
N TYR A 41 26.91 -1.62 -2.52
CA TYR A 41 25.46 -1.59 -2.75
C TYR A 41 25.13 -2.36 -4.02
N GLY A 42 24.04 -3.12 -4.00
CA GLY A 42 23.64 -3.96 -5.13
C GLY A 42 22.20 -3.74 -5.54
N PHE A 43 21.94 -3.73 -6.84
CA PHE A 43 20.59 -3.83 -7.39
C PHE A 43 20.18 -5.31 -7.45
N VAL A 44 19.08 -5.64 -6.78
CA VAL A 44 18.48 -6.97 -6.79
C VAL A 44 17.14 -6.88 -7.50
N ALA A 45 16.91 -7.72 -8.50
CA ALA A 45 15.60 -7.77 -9.16
C ALA A 45 14.53 -8.29 -8.17
N PRO A 46 13.33 -7.70 -8.15
CA PRO A 46 12.25 -8.16 -7.28
C PRO A 46 11.72 -9.55 -7.67
N GLU A 47 11.30 -10.31 -6.67
CA GLU A 47 10.82 -11.69 -6.81
C GLU A 47 9.44 -11.69 -7.46
N ILE A 48 9.09 -12.76 -8.16
CA ILE A 48 7.73 -12.88 -8.73
C ILE A 48 6.64 -12.81 -7.65
N MET A 49 6.93 -13.32 -6.45
CA MET A 49 6.01 -13.25 -5.31
C MET A 49 5.77 -11.79 -4.87
N PHE A 50 6.78 -10.92 -4.97
CA PHE A 50 6.61 -9.49 -4.69
C PHE A 50 5.63 -8.84 -5.67
N TRP A 51 5.71 -9.18 -6.96
CA TRP A 51 4.77 -8.67 -7.96
C TRP A 51 3.34 -9.14 -7.71
N ILE A 52 3.16 -10.41 -7.33
CA ILE A 52 1.85 -10.95 -6.96
C ILE A 52 1.29 -10.22 -5.74
N GLN A 53 2.10 -10.03 -4.69
CA GLN A 53 1.70 -9.27 -3.50
C GLN A 53 1.30 -7.83 -3.86
N MET A 54 2.05 -7.17 -4.75
CA MET A 54 1.69 -5.84 -5.25
C MET A 54 0.35 -5.84 -5.98
N VAL A 55 0.12 -6.74 -6.94
CA VAL A 55 -1.14 -6.80 -7.69
C VAL A 55 -2.33 -7.04 -6.75
N VAL A 56 -2.20 -7.91 -5.76
CA VAL A 56 -3.24 -8.18 -4.77
C VAL A 56 -3.56 -6.92 -3.94
N ILE A 57 -2.53 -6.24 -3.45
CA ILE A 57 -2.70 -4.98 -2.69
C ILE A 57 -3.34 -3.90 -3.56
N LEU A 58 -2.89 -3.74 -4.81
CA LEU A 58 -3.42 -2.76 -5.75
C LEU A 58 -4.90 -3.02 -6.06
N THR A 59 -5.26 -4.27 -6.31
CA THR A 59 -6.65 -4.65 -6.60
C THR A 59 -7.55 -4.42 -5.38
N MET A 60 -7.07 -4.75 -4.19
CA MET A 60 -7.80 -4.51 -2.95
C MET A 60 -7.99 -3.00 -2.69
N ASN A 61 -6.94 -2.20 -2.90
CA ASN A 61 -7.03 -0.75 -2.81
C ASN A 61 -8.00 -0.16 -3.83
N ALA A 62 -7.97 -0.64 -5.09
CA ALA A 62 -8.90 -0.20 -6.12
C ALA A 62 -10.36 -0.53 -5.76
N ALA A 63 -10.62 -1.74 -5.23
CA ALA A 63 -11.96 -2.13 -4.79
C ALA A 63 -12.46 -1.28 -3.61
N CYS A 64 -11.62 -1.08 -2.58
CA CYS A 64 -11.96 -0.22 -1.45
C CYS A 64 -12.16 1.24 -1.88
N GLY A 65 -11.32 1.74 -2.79
CA GLY A 65 -11.42 3.09 -3.32
C GLY A 65 -12.67 3.29 -4.19
N ALA A 66 -13.05 2.31 -5.01
CA ALA A 66 -14.30 2.35 -5.77
C ALA A 66 -15.54 2.37 -4.84
N PHE A 67 -15.51 1.57 -3.76
CA PHE A 67 -16.56 1.60 -2.74
C PHE A 67 -16.63 2.96 -2.07
N ALA A 68 -15.51 3.51 -1.59
CA ALA A 68 -15.45 4.84 -1.00
C ALA A 68 -15.93 5.93 -1.99
N GLY A 69 -15.50 5.87 -3.25
CA GLY A 69 -15.91 6.77 -4.32
C GLY A 69 -17.42 6.75 -4.57
N TYR A 70 -18.06 5.58 -4.48
CA TYR A 70 -19.53 5.48 -4.54
C TYR A 70 -20.21 6.24 -3.39
N PHE A 71 -19.72 6.11 -2.14
CA PHE A 71 -20.27 6.87 -1.01
C PHE A 71 -20.02 8.37 -1.17
N ILE A 72 -18.82 8.76 -1.60
CA ILE A 72 -18.50 10.16 -1.88
C ILE A 72 -19.44 10.70 -2.96
N TYR A 73 -19.69 9.96 -4.03
CA TYR A 73 -20.61 10.38 -5.08
C TYR A 73 -22.03 10.58 -4.57
N GLU A 74 -22.60 9.60 -3.85
CA GLU A 74 -23.97 9.71 -3.34
C GLU A 74 -24.14 10.81 -2.29
N TYR A 75 -23.22 10.87 -1.32
CA TYR A 75 -23.36 11.75 -0.19
C TYR A 75 -22.81 13.15 -0.45
N ILE A 76 -21.75 13.33 -1.25
CA ILE A 76 -21.14 14.64 -1.51
C ILE A 76 -21.58 15.20 -2.86
N VAL A 77 -21.55 14.41 -3.93
CA VAL A 77 -21.76 14.91 -5.30
C VAL A 77 -23.24 15.00 -5.69
N ARG A 78 -24.04 13.97 -5.40
CA ARG A 78 -25.46 13.90 -5.81
C ARG A 78 -26.36 14.74 -4.92
N LYS A 79 -26.12 14.75 -3.60
CA LYS A 79 -26.92 15.51 -2.60
C LYS A 79 -26.25 16.81 -2.19
N ARG A 80 -25.78 17.61 -3.15
CA ARG A 80 -25.21 18.94 -2.87
C ARG A 80 -26.26 19.84 -2.20
N GLY A 81 -25.89 20.48 -1.09
CA GLY A 81 -26.71 21.49 -0.43
C GLY A 81 -27.51 21.05 0.81
N SER A 82 -27.47 19.76 1.20
CA SER A 82 -28.06 19.34 2.49
C SER A 82 -27.02 19.42 3.61
N ALA A 83 -27.39 19.98 4.76
CA ALA A 83 -26.50 20.01 5.93
C ALA A 83 -26.06 18.59 6.36
N THR A 84 -26.93 17.59 6.16
CA THR A 84 -26.63 16.19 6.46
C THR A 84 -25.61 15.56 5.51
N SER A 85 -25.60 15.94 4.22
CA SER A 85 -24.59 15.45 3.29
C SER A 85 -23.21 16.00 3.62
N TYR A 86 -23.13 17.28 4.01
CA TYR A 86 -21.87 17.86 4.43
C TYR A 86 -21.34 17.22 5.73
N LEU A 87 -22.21 16.99 6.71
CA LEU A 87 -21.80 16.37 7.98
C LEU A 87 -21.30 14.93 7.79
N PHE A 88 -22.02 14.09 7.04
CA PHE A 88 -21.62 12.69 6.85
C PHE A 88 -20.50 12.54 5.81
N GLY A 89 -20.55 13.28 4.71
CA GLY A 89 -19.53 13.26 3.67
C GLY A 89 -18.18 13.75 4.17
N TYR A 90 -18.12 15.02 4.61
CA TYR A 90 -16.87 15.63 5.05
C TYR A 90 -16.51 15.28 6.50
N GLY A 91 -17.48 15.05 7.37
CA GLY A 91 -17.22 14.82 8.79
C GLY A 91 -16.94 13.36 9.16
N VAL A 92 -17.40 12.38 8.37
CA VAL A 92 -17.25 10.96 8.70
C VAL A 92 -16.56 10.19 7.59
N ILE A 93 -17.06 10.25 6.36
CA ILE A 93 -16.54 9.45 5.25
C ILE A 93 -15.10 9.87 4.91
N LEU A 94 -14.84 11.16 4.76
CA LEU A 94 -13.53 11.68 4.36
C LEU A 94 -12.43 11.38 5.41
N PRO A 95 -12.64 11.61 6.73
CA PRO A 95 -11.66 11.24 7.75
C PRO A 95 -11.40 9.73 7.82
N ILE A 96 -12.43 8.90 7.62
CA ILE A 96 -12.27 7.44 7.55
C ILE A 96 -11.39 7.06 6.36
N CYS A 97 -11.64 7.62 5.16
CA CYS A 97 -10.83 7.36 3.98
C CYS A 97 -9.35 7.76 4.17
N ILE A 98 -9.09 8.90 4.82
CA ILE A 98 -7.71 9.33 5.13
C ILE A 98 -7.05 8.44 6.19
N SER A 99 -7.80 7.99 7.19
CA SER A 99 -7.28 7.19 8.30
C SER A 99 -7.12 5.71 7.94
N PHE A 100 -7.88 5.21 6.98
CA PHE A 100 -7.90 3.82 6.54
C PHE A 100 -6.51 3.24 6.21
N PRO A 101 -5.63 3.87 5.40
CA PRO A 101 -4.30 3.32 5.12
C PRO A 101 -3.48 3.13 6.40
N TYR A 102 -3.61 4.02 7.40
CA TYR A 102 -2.87 3.91 8.66
C TYR A 102 -3.34 2.74 9.53
N ILE A 103 -4.59 2.32 9.40
CA ILE A 103 -5.17 1.17 10.13
C ILE A 103 -4.86 -0.15 9.42
N VAL A 104 -4.89 -0.13 8.08
CA VAL A 104 -4.68 -1.33 7.26
C VAL A 104 -3.21 -1.76 7.23
N LEU A 105 -2.27 -0.82 7.17
CA LEU A 105 -0.83 -1.10 7.16
C LEU A 105 -0.35 -2.01 8.32
N PRO A 106 -0.72 -1.77 9.59
CA PRO A 106 -0.35 -2.68 10.68
C PRO A 106 -1.10 -4.02 10.64
N MET A 107 -2.33 -4.06 10.12
CA MET A 107 -3.12 -5.30 10.03
C MET A 107 -2.47 -6.35 9.10
N PHE A 108 -1.81 -5.91 8.02
CA PHE A 108 -1.14 -6.82 7.09
C PHE A 108 0.31 -7.16 7.47
N GLU A 109 0.82 -6.64 8.60
CA GLU A 109 2.22 -6.80 9.05
C GLU A 109 3.27 -6.60 7.93
N LEU A 110 2.99 -5.72 6.97
CA LEU A 110 3.86 -5.53 5.81
C LEU A 110 5.21 -4.98 6.27
N LYS A 111 6.25 -5.82 6.27
CA LYS A 111 7.61 -5.39 6.64
C LYS A 111 8.30 -4.63 5.51
N ASN A 112 7.90 -4.89 4.26
CA ASN A 112 8.49 -4.27 3.08
C ASN A 112 8.13 -2.76 3.00
N LYS A 113 9.16 -1.90 3.01
CA LYS A 113 9.01 -0.44 2.96
C LYS A 113 8.35 0.05 1.66
N ILE A 114 8.60 -0.61 0.54
CA ILE A 114 8.02 -0.26 -0.77
C ILE A 114 6.52 -0.54 -0.79
N LEU A 115 6.09 -1.68 -0.26
CA LEU A 115 4.66 -2.02 -0.15
C LEU A 115 3.91 -1.07 0.81
N LYS A 116 4.58 -0.65 1.89
CA LYS A 116 4.03 0.36 2.80
C LYS A 116 3.86 1.71 2.10
N PHE A 117 4.86 2.12 1.34
CA PHE A 117 4.83 3.36 0.56
C PHE A 117 3.72 3.33 -0.50
N SER A 118 3.59 2.23 -1.26
CA SER A 118 2.56 2.12 -2.30
C SER A 118 1.15 2.22 -1.74
N GLN A 119 0.88 1.65 -0.56
CA GLN A 119 -0.44 1.78 0.08
C GLN A 119 -0.74 3.21 0.52
N MET A 120 0.27 3.92 1.04
CA MET A 120 0.11 5.30 1.51
C MET A 120 -0.14 6.28 0.35
N VAL A 121 0.49 6.06 -0.81
CA VAL A 121 0.34 6.94 -1.98
C VAL A 121 -0.95 6.66 -2.76
N LEU A 122 -1.32 5.38 -2.94
CA LEU A 122 -2.38 5.03 -3.86
C LEU A 122 -3.78 5.17 -3.26
N PHE A 123 -3.94 4.95 -1.96
CA PHE A 123 -5.27 5.02 -1.36
C PHE A 123 -5.90 6.42 -1.46
N PRO A 124 -5.19 7.53 -1.12
CA PRO A 124 -5.72 8.88 -1.29
C PRO A 124 -6.08 9.21 -2.74
N VAL A 125 -5.26 8.76 -3.70
CA VAL A 125 -5.43 9.03 -5.13
C VAL A 125 -6.66 8.31 -5.71
N VAL A 126 -6.98 7.11 -5.24
CA VAL A 126 -8.18 6.39 -5.72
C VAL A 126 -9.46 6.96 -5.08
N THR A 127 -9.35 7.58 -3.90
CA THR A 127 -10.50 8.18 -3.20
C THR A 127 -10.81 9.64 -3.57
N MET A 128 -9.86 10.35 -4.21
CA MET A 128 -10.02 11.75 -4.65
C MET A 128 -10.33 11.82 -6.14
#